data_AF-A0A7X3Q466-F1
#
_entry.id   AF-A0A7X3Q466-F1
#
_cell.length_a   1.000
_cell.length_b   1.000
_cell.length_c   1.000
_cell.angle_alpha   90.00
_cell.angle_beta   90.00
_cell.angle_gamma   90.00
#
_symmetry.space_group_name_H-M   'P 1'
#
loop_
_entity.id
_entity.type
_entity.pdbx_description
1 polymer ?
#
loop_
_entity_poly.entity_id
_entity_poly.type
_entity_poly.pdbx_seq_one_letter_code
_entity_poly.pdbx_strand_id
1 'polypeptide(L)' 'MASVVDSQGQAILMTGAKDECLLKQDQIHAYGPDPLMEISVGSMSAVVEPAA' A
#
# COMPACT_ATOMS: atom_id res chain seq x y z
N MET A 1 -4.80 7.97 3.34
CA MET A 1 -4.68 6.54 3.70
C MET A 1 -3.49 6.28 4.61
N ALA A 2 -2.31 6.90 4.40
CA ALA A 2 -1.14 6.70 5.27
C ALA A 2 -1.41 6.92 6.77
N SER A 3 -2.11 7.98 7.16
CA SER A 3 -2.49 8.23 8.56
C SER A 3 -3.43 7.18 9.16
N VAL A 4 -4.25 6.53 8.33
CA VAL A 4 -5.15 5.45 8.78
C VAL A 4 -4.33 4.20 9.05
N VAL A 5 -3.38 3.87 8.16
CA VAL A 5 -2.44 2.76 8.38
C VAL A 5 -1.59 3.00 9.62
N ASP A 6 -1.08 4.22 9.80
CA ASP A 6 -0.28 4.60 10.98
C ASP A 6 -1.07 4.42 12.29
N SER A 7 -2.35 4.84 12.31
CA SER A 7 -3.17 4.78 13.52
C SER A 7 -3.90 3.45 13.75
N GLN A 8 -4.21 2.70 12.70
CA GLN A 8 -5.07 1.50 12.75
C GLN A 8 -4.36 0.23 12.28
N GLY A 9 -3.12 0.32 11.82
CA GLY A 9 -2.29 -0.78 11.32
C GLY A 9 -2.57 -1.18 9.88
N GLN A 10 -3.77 -0.93 9.34
CA GLN A 10 -4.14 -1.29 7.97
C GLN A 10 -5.27 -0.43 7.41
N ALA A 11 -5.40 -0.39 6.09
CA ALA A 11 -6.50 0.27 5.40
C ALA A 11 -6.79 -0.42 4.05
N ILE A 12 -8.06 -0.41 3.62
CA ILE A 12 -8.43 -0.83 2.27
C ILE A 12 -8.05 0.30 1.31
N LEU A 13 -7.11 0.02 0.39
CA LEU A 13 -6.71 0.97 -0.64
C LEU A 13 -7.69 1.00 -1.81
N MET A 14 -8.09 -0.17 -2.31
CA MET A 14 -9.04 -0.33 -3.40
C MET A 14 -9.73 -1.70 -3.35
N THR A 15 -10.92 -1.77 -3.91
CA THR A 15 -11.62 -3.01 -4.23
C THR A 15 -11.92 -2.99 -5.73
N GLY A 16 -11.53 -4.02 -6.47
CA GLY A 16 -11.68 -4.04 -7.93
C GLY A 16 -11.29 -5.38 -8.55
N ALA A 17 -11.05 -5.34 -9.86
CA ALA A 17 -10.55 -6.51 -10.58
C ALA A 17 -9.18 -6.93 -10.03
N LYS A 18 -8.94 -8.26 -9.96
CA LYS A 18 -7.70 -8.81 -9.38
C LYS A 18 -6.45 -8.23 -10.04
N ASP A 19 -6.44 -8.09 -11.37
CA ASP A 19 -5.28 -7.62 -12.11
C ASP A 19 -4.95 -6.15 -11.80
N GLU A 20 -5.97 -5.30 -11.59
CA GLU A 20 -5.76 -3.91 -11.19
C GLU A 20 -5.23 -3.81 -9.76
N CYS A 21 -5.73 -4.66 -8.85
CA CYS A 21 -5.27 -4.72 -7.47
C CYS A 21 -3.80 -5.18 -7.39
N LEU A 22 -3.43 -6.18 -8.20
CA LEU A 22 -2.05 -6.66 -8.29
C LEU A 22 -1.12 -5.58 -8.88
N LEU A 23 -1.54 -4.89 -9.94
CA LEU A 23 -0.76 -3.78 -10.50
C LEU A 23 -0.50 -2.69 -9.46
N LYS A 24 -1.48 -2.37 -8.62
CA LYS A 24 -1.30 -1.41 -7.52
C LYS A 24 -0.39 -1.93 -6.42
N GLN A 25 -0.48 -3.22 -6.08
CA GLN A 25 0.44 -3.85 -5.14
C GLN A 25 1.90 -3.72 -5.62
N ASP A 26 2.17 -4.04 -6.89
CA ASP A 26 3.51 -3.92 -7.48
C ASP A 26 4.02 -2.47 -7.44
N GLN A 27 3.14 -1.49 -7.74
CA GLN A 27 3.50 -0.06 -7.64
C GLN A 27 3.88 0.35 -6.22
N ILE A 28 3.17 -0.16 -5.19
CA ILE A 28 3.49 0.10 -3.79
C ILE A 28 4.85 -0.50 -3.44
N HIS A 29 5.09 -1.76 -3.80
CA HIS A 29 6.34 -2.45 -3.50
C HIS A 29 7.54 -1.84 -4.25
N ALA A 30 7.31 -1.24 -5.43
CA ALA A 30 8.35 -0.59 -6.24
C ALA A 30 8.62 0.87 -5.86
N TYR A 31 7.77 1.52 -5.07
CA TYR A 31 7.89 2.95 -4.76
C TYR A 31 9.22 3.34 -4.10
N GLY A 32 9.77 2.47 -3.25
CA GLY A 32 10.94 2.73 -2.45
C GLY A 32 10.66 3.63 -1.23
N PRO A 33 11.72 4.18 -0.62
CA PRO A 33 11.60 5.15 0.47
C PRO A 33 10.79 6.38 0.06
N ASP A 34 9.99 6.91 0.99
CA ASP A 34 9.27 8.16 0.78
C ASP A 34 10.27 9.34 0.77
N PRO A 35 10.40 10.07 -0.36
CA PRO A 35 11.37 11.16 -0.48
C PRO A 35 11.06 12.36 0.42
N LEU A 36 9.85 12.46 0.98
CA LEU A 36 9.45 13.53 1.90
C LEU A 36 9.69 13.16 3.37
N MET A 37 10.13 11.93 3.64
CA MET A 37 10.36 11.42 4.99
C MET A 37 11.78 10.86 5.10
N GLU A 38 12.69 11.63 5.70
CA GLU A 38 14.12 11.26 5.83
C GLU A 38 14.35 9.91 6.54
N ILE A 39 13.42 9.51 7.43
CA ILE A 39 13.49 8.24 8.17
C ILE A 39 12.91 7.06 7.39
N SER A 40 12.31 7.29 6.22
CA SER A 40 11.76 6.22 5.40
C SER A 40 12.90 5.40 4.79
N VAL A 41 12.86 4.09 5.02
CA VAL A 41 13.92 3.16 4.57
C VAL A 41 13.46 2.25 3.42
N GLY A 42 12.20 2.37 2.99
CA GLY A 42 11.64 1.54 1.92
C GLY A 42 10.15 1.75 1.72
N SER A 43 9.58 0.96 0.83
CA SER A 43 8.16 0.96 0.51
C SER A 43 7.28 0.50 1.68
N MET A 44 6.03 0.95 1.66
CA MET A 44 4.95 0.31 2.43
C MET A 44 4.68 -1.12 1.95
N SER A 45 4.05 -1.92 2.81
CA SER A 45 3.57 -3.26 2.45
C SER A 45 2.09 -3.23 2.05
N ALA A 46 1.72 -4.11 1.13
CA ALA A 46 0.34 -4.27 0.64
C ALA A 46 0.05 -5.73 0.32
N VAL A 47 -1.18 -6.17 0.59
CA VAL A 47 -1.69 -7.52 0.31
C VAL A 47 -3.00 -7.42 -0.47
N VAL A 48 -3.30 -8.41 -1.30
CA VAL A 48 -4.56 -8.51 -2.05
C VAL A 48 -5.37 -9.68 -1.50
N GLU A 49 -6.60 -9.41 -1.10
CA GLU A 49 -7.55 -10.39 -0.57
C GLU A 49 -8.89 -10.33 -1.34
N PRO A 50 -9.66 -11.43 -1.39
CA PRO A 50 -11.01 -11.41 -1.96
C PRO A 50 -11.92 -10.43 -1.21
N ALA A 51 -12.76 -9.70 -1.95
CA ALA A 51 -13.79 -8.86 -1.33
C ALA A 51 -14.84 -9.74 -0.61
N ALA A 52 -15.26 -9.29 0.56
CA ALA A 52 -16.34 -9.90 1.35
C ALA A 52 -17.73 -9.55 0.82
#